data_AF-A0A7Y5GFE8-F1
#
_entry.id   AF-A0A7Y5GFE8-F1
#
_cell.length_a   1.000
_cell.length_b   1.000
_cell.length_c   1.000
_cell.angle_alpha   90.00
_cell.angle_beta   90.00
_cell.angle_gamma   90.00
#
_symmetry.space_group_name_H-M   'P 1'
#
loop_
_entity.id
_entity.type
_entity.pdbx_description
1 polymer ?
#
loop_
_entity_poly.entity_id
_entity_poly.type
_entity_poly.pdbx_seq_one_letter_code
_entity_poly.pdbx_strand_id
1 'polypeptide(L)'
;MKLALLTISCLLVFACGTPEKTSTIAIVGAVLIDGTGAPPVNDSVVLIAGSRIRAVGTRTATPIPAAYQKVDGRGFYLLPALQWVLAGQLPYVSTERELLQVVDAGSRAVAGMITDKDVTGRELADRLHRLDVVIVPALSRIQGSLAALNRAKRNTAALARNGVRMGLAAGGAEQLELELLVESGMPSSEIIRAATSNGALAAGRATEAGTIEPGKYADLILLSANPLDNARNLRKVEKKMVRGEWTLAK
;
A
#
# COMPACT_ATOMS: atom_id res chain seq x y z
N MET A 1 -17.01 -55.28 -43.20
CA MET A 1 -17.66 -54.10 -42.59
C MET A 1 -16.63 -52.99 -42.47
N LYS A 2 -16.97 -51.79 -42.99
CA LYS A 2 -16.11 -50.61 -43.16
C LYS A 2 -15.71 -50.00 -41.80
N LEU A 3 -14.47 -49.59 -41.63
CA LEU A 3 -14.09 -48.59 -40.62
C LEU A 3 -13.34 -47.46 -41.34
N ALA A 4 -13.97 -46.30 -41.40
CA ALA A 4 -13.51 -45.11 -42.11
C ALA A 4 -12.49 -44.33 -41.27
N LEU A 5 -11.39 -43.93 -41.90
CA LEU A 5 -10.39 -43.00 -41.38
C LEU A 5 -10.99 -41.58 -41.40
N LEU A 6 -11.14 -40.94 -40.24
CA LEU A 6 -11.52 -39.53 -40.14
C LEU A 6 -10.25 -38.68 -39.99
N THR A 7 -9.86 -37.97 -41.04
CA THR A 7 -8.77 -36.98 -41.00
C THR A 7 -9.27 -35.68 -40.39
N ILE A 8 -8.83 -35.38 -39.16
CA ILE A 8 -9.05 -34.08 -38.53
C ILE A 8 -8.05 -33.09 -39.15
N SER A 9 -8.55 -32.24 -40.05
CA SER A 9 -7.80 -31.08 -40.55
C SER A 9 -7.82 -29.99 -39.48
N CYS A 10 -6.66 -29.77 -38.83
CA CYS A 10 -6.48 -28.76 -37.80
C CYS A 10 -6.22 -27.40 -38.47
N LEU A 11 -7.23 -26.53 -38.52
CA LEU A 11 -7.05 -25.14 -38.95
C LEU A 11 -6.25 -24.37 -37.88
N LEU A 12 -4.97 -24.13 -38.15
CA LEU A 12 -4.14 -23.21 -37.38
C LEU A 12 -4.61 -21.76 -37.63
N VAL A 13 -5.48 -21.26 -36.75
CA VAL A 13 -5.78 -19.84 -36.67
C VAL A 13 -4.57 -19.16 -36.01
N PHE A 14 -3.66 -18.63 -36.82
CA PHE A 14 -2.68 -17.65 -36.35
C PHE A 14 -3.41 -16.36 -35.99
N ALA A 15 -3.78 -16.19 -34.73
CA ALA A 15 -4.14 -14.89 -34.19
C ALA A 15 -2.87 -14.02 -34.19
N CYS A 16 -2.70 -13.23 -35.26
CA CYS A 16 -1.72 -12.16 -35.32
C CYS A 16 -2.18 -11.07 -34.34
N GLY A 17 -1.80 -11.20 -33.06
CA GLY A 17 -1.96 -10.13 -32.08
C GLY A 17 -1.11 -8.95 -32.53
N THR A 18 -1.73 -7.80 -32.75
CA THR A 18 -0.99 -6.56 -32.96
C THR A 18 -0.09 -6.32 -31.74
N PRO A 19 1.19 -5.96 -31.92
CA PRO A 19 2.05 -5.65 -30.78
C PRO A 19 1.43 -4.47 -30.03
N GLU A 20 0.95 -4.74 -28.83
CA GLU A 20 0.35 -3.75 -27.95
C GLU A 20 1.41 -2.67 -27.71
N LYS A 21 1.15 -1.44 -28.19
CA LYS A 21 2.08 -0.32 -28.07
C LYS A 21 2.29 -0.04 -26.58
N THR A 22 3.37 -0.56 -26.04
CA THR A 22 3.69 -0.45 -24.62
C THR A 22 3.91 1.02 -24.29
N SER A 23 3.02 1.61 -23.50
CA SER A 23 3.18 2.97 -23.00
C SER A 23 4.49 3.06 -22.21
N THR A 24 5.34 4.04 -22.53
CA THR A 24 6.63 4.25 -21.84
C THR A 24 6.63 5.65 -21.25
N ILE A 25 6.63 5.72 -19.92
CA ILE A 25 6.45 6.96 -19.16
C ILE A 25 7.63 7.13 -18.23
N ALA A 26 8.21 8.33 -18.21
CA ALA A 26 9.20 8.74 -17.22
C ALA A 26 8.60 9.85 -16.36
N ILE A 27 8.38 9.61 -15.07
CA ILE A 27 8.04 10.66 -14.11
C ILE A 27 9.34 11.25 -13.62
N VAL A 28 9.51 12.57 -13.74
CA VAL A 28 10.81 13.24 -13.57
C VAL A 28 10.69 14.43 -12.62
N GLY A 29 11.51 14.45 -11.57
CA GLY A 29 11.71 15.61 -10.70
C GLY A 29 10.81 15.68 -9.47
N ALA A 30 9.96 14.67 -9.22
CA ALA A 30 9.16 14.61 -7.99
C ALA A 30 10.02 14.29 -6.76
N VAL A 31 9.50 14.61 -5.57
CA VAL A 31 9.99 14.01 -4.32
C VAL A 31 9.37 12.63 -4.19
N LEU A 32 10.17 11.59 -4.32
CA LEU A 32 9.72 10.21 -4.25
C LEU A 32 9.69 9.73 -2.80
N ILE A 33 8.53 9.21 -2.39
CA ILE A 33 8.32 8.48 -1.14
C ILE A 33 7.87 7.09 -1.53
N ASP A 34 8.80 6.14 -1.55
CA ASP A 34 8.66 4.84 -2.21
C ASP A 34 7.81 3.80 -1.44
N GLY A 35 7.36 4.12 -0.22
CA GLY A 35 6.59 3.23 0.66
C GLY A 35 7.44 2.25 1.47
N THR A 36 8.76 2.15 1.25
CA THR A 36 9.63 1.21 1.99
C THR A 36 9.92 1.68 3.42
N GLY A 37 9.85 3.00 3.64
CA GLY A 37 10.31 3.67 4.85
C GLY A 37 11.72 4.26 4.71
N ALA A 38 12.36 4.10 3.55
CA ALA A 38 13.61 4.78 3.24
C ALA A 38 13.41 6.32 3.16
N PRO A 39 14.49 7.10 3.34
CA PRO A 39 14.44 8.55 3.17
C PRO A 39 13.92 8.95 1.77
N PRO A 40 13.16 10.06 1.65
CA PRO A 40 12.66 10.51 0.37
C PRO A 40 13.77 10.84 -0.64
N VAL A 41 13.53 10.53 -1.91
CA VAL A 41 14.46 10.82 -3.01
C VAL A 41 14.04 12.08 -3.73
N ASN A 42 14.84 13.14 -3.61
CA ASN A 42 14.65 14.40 -4.33
C ASN A 42 15.09 14.27 -5.79
N ASP A 43 14.47 15.07 -6.68
CA ASP A 43 14.73 15.05 -8.13
C ASP A 43 14.74 13.63 -8.71
N SER A 44 13.70 12.86 -8.36
CA SER A 44 13.61 11.44 -8.71
C SER A 44 13.27 11.20 -10.18
N VAL A 45 13.60 10.02 -10.66
CA VAL A 45 13.17 9.46 -11.94
C VAL A 45 12.53 8.11 -11.68
N VAL A 46 11.30 7.94 -12.19
CA VAL A 46 10.59 6.65 -12.20
C VAL A 46 10.25 6.31 -13.64
N LEU A 47 10.85 5.24 -14.15
CA LEU A 47 10.62 4.71 -15.48
C LEU A 47 9.54 3.64 -15.43
N ILE A 48 8.54 3.74 -16.28
CA ILE A 48 7.39 2.84 -16.37
C ILE A 48 7.29 2.34 -17.81
N ALA A 49 7.10 1.03 -17.97
CA ALA A 49 6.88 0.38 -19.26
C ALA A 49 5.65 -0.51 -19.17
N GLY A 50 4.60 -0.14 -19.91
CA GLY A 50 3.28 -0.74 -19.79
C GLY A 50 2.79 -0.62 -18.35
N SER A 51 2.42 -1.74 -17.75
CA SER A 51 1.90 -1.76 -16.38
C SER A 51 2.95 -1.80 -15.26
N ARG A 52 4.25 -1.83 -15.58
CA ARG A 52 5.31 -2.15 -14.62
C ARG A 52 6.31 -1.02 -14.46
N ILE A 53 6.80 -0.86 -13.24
CA ILE A 53 7.95 -0.01 -12.92
C ILE A 53 9.20 -0.71 -13.46
N ARG A 54 9.98 0.01 -14.28
CA ARG A 54 11.21 -0.48 -14.90
C ARG A 54 12.45 -0.09 -14.12
N ALA A 55 12.53 1.14 -13.64
CA ALA A 55 13.66 1.67 -12.89
C ALA A 55 13.23 2.84 -12.01
N VAL A 56 13.96 3.05 -10.92
CA VAL A 56 13.72 4.09 -9.92
C VAL A 56 15.08 4.60 -9.44
N GLY A 57 15.23 5.92 -9.32
CA GLY A 57 16.45 6.51 -8.78
C GLY A 57 16.45 8.04 -8.84
N THR A 58 17.62 8.63 -8.63
CA THR A 58 17.82 10.07 -8.87
C THR A 58 17.96 10.33 -10.37
N ARG A 59 17.71 11.58 -10.80
CA ARG A 59 17.95 12.00 -12.19
C ARG A 59 19.37 11.71 -12.70
N THR A 60 20.37 11.81 -11.83
CA THR A 60 21.77 11.54 -12.18
C THR A 60 22.08 10.05 -12.30
N ALA A 61 21.41 9.20 -11.53
CA ALA A 61 21.66 7.76 -11.52
C ALA A 61 20.77 6.97 -12.51
N THR A 62 19.70 7.58 -13.02
CA THR A 62 18.72 6.89 -13.89
C THR A 62 18.56 7.62 -15.22
N PRO A 63 19.32 7.22 -16.26
CA PRO A 63 19.17 7.75 -17.60
C PRO A 63 17.78 7.48 -18.17
N ILE A 64 17.17 8.50 -18.79
CA ILE A 64 15.85 8.40 -19.41
C ILE A 64 16.02 8.09 -20.90
N PRO A 65 15.59 6.92 -21.41
CA PRO A 65 15.67 6.61 -22.83
C PRO A 65 14.83 7.57 -23.67
N ALA A 66 15.28 7.88 -24.90
CA ALA A 66 14.63 8.86 -25.77
C ALA A 66 13.15 8.54 -26.10
N ALA A 67 12.79 7.26 -26.08
CA ALA A 67 11.42 6.80 -26.34
C ALA A 67 10.42 7.12 -25.21
N TYR A 68 10.89 7.44 -24.00
CA TYR A 68 10.02 7.64 -22.85
C TYR A 68 9.34 9.01 -22.91
N GLN A 69 8.02 9.01 -22.79
CA GLN A 69 7.24 10.23 -22.59
C GLN A 69 7.51 10.77 -21.18
N LYS A 70 8.07 11.98 -21.10
CA LYS A 70 8.38 12.63 -19.83
C LYS A 70 7.13 13.28 -19.25
N VAL A 71 6.91 13.04 -17.96
CA VAL A 71 5.92 13.71 -17.11
C VAL A 71 6.70 14.51 -16.08
N ASP A 72 6.46 15.82 -16.03
CA ASP A 72 7.06 16.70 -15.02
C ASP A 72 6.40 16.46 -13.66
N GLY A 73 7.19 16.01 -12.71
CA GLY A 73 6.79 15.77 -11.33
C GLY A 73 7.28 16.83 -10.34
N ARG A 74 7.98 17.88 -10.82
CA ARG A 74 8.50 18.94 -9.93
C ARG A 74 7.37 19.61 -9.16
N GLY A 75 7.63 19.90 -7.89
CA GLY A 75 6.64 20.47 -6.97
C GLY A 75 5.63 19.46 -6.41
N PHE A 76 5.67 18.20 -6.86
CA PHE A 76 4.79 17.12 -6.38
C PHE A 76 5.56 16.05 -5.61
N TYR A 77 4.79 15.26 -4.86
CA TYR A 77 5.25 14.10 -4.11
C TYR A 77 4.70 12.83 -4.76
N LEU A 78 5.57 11.89 -5.14
CA LEU A 78 5.20 10.65 -5.81
C LEU A 78 5.22 9.48 -4.83
N LEU A 79 4.10 8.76 -4.71
CA LEU A 79 3.92 7.64 -3.78
C LEU A 79 3.32 6.41 -4.49
N PRO A 80 3.49 5.19 -3.94
CA PRO A 80 2.63 4.07 -4.29
C PRO A 80 1.16 4.46 -4.05
N ALA A 81 0.26 3.96 -4.89
CA ALA A 81 -1.16 4.11 -4.64
C ALA A 81 -1.57 3.43 -3.33
N LEU A 82 -2.55 4.05 -2.66
CA LEU A 82 -3.00 3.61 -1.34
C LEU A 82 -3.60 2.20 -1.40
N GLN A 83 -3.14 1.34 -0.48
CA GLN A 83 -3.54 -0.05 -0.28
C GLN A 83 -4.42 -0.15 0.95
N TRP A 84 -5.67 0.29 0.82
CA TRP A 84 -6.64 0.15 1.89
C TRP A 84 -6.98 -1.32 2.12
N VAL A 85 -7.00 -1.75 3.37
CA VAL A 85 -7.24 -3.15 3.74
C VAL A 85 -8.70 -3.34 4.11
N LEU A 86 -9.40 -4.22 3.40
CA LEU A 86 -10.78 -4.60 3.72
C LEU A 86 -10.80 -5.36 5.05
N ALA A 87 -11.00 -4.64 6.16
CA ALA A 87 -10.92 -5.19 7.51
C ALA A 87 -11.90 -6.37 7.74
N GLY A 88 -13.01 -6.43 7.02
CA GLY A 88 -13.97 -7.54 7.08
C GLY A 88 -13.45 -8.88 6.53
N GLN A 89 -12.30 -8.90 5.85
CA GLN A 89 -11.66 -10.13 5.35
C GLN A 89 -10.57 -10.66 6.30
N LEU A 90 -10.28 -9.94 7.39
CA LEU A 90 -9.30 -10.35 8.39
C LEU A 90 -10.01 -10.84 9.66
N PRO A 91 -9.40 -11.74 10.45
CA PRO A 91 -9.88 -12.05 11.78
C PRO A 91 -9.94 -10.77 12.62
N TYR A 92 -11.09 -10.51 13.22
CA TYR A 92 -11.30 -9.32 14.05
C TYR A 92 -10.99 -9.64 15.52
N VAL A 93 -10.24 -8.77 16.19
CA VAL A 93 -9.85 -8.91 17.59
C VAL A 93 -10.11 -7.61 18.36
N SER A 94 -10.43 -7.75 19.64
CA SER A 94 -10.72 -6.62 20.55
C SER A 94 -9.94 -6.68 21.87
N THR A 95 -9.31 -7.82 22.15
CA THR A 95 -8.50 -8.06 23.35
C THR A 95 -7.12 -8.59 22.99
N GLU A 96 -6.15 -8.46 23.90
CA GLU A 96 -4.82 -9.04 23.70
C GLU A 96 -4.86 -10.56 23.59
N ARG A 97 -5.75 -11.21 24.35
CA ARG A 97 -5.92 -12.67 24.32
C ARG A 97 -6.36 -13.14 22.93
N GLU A 98 -7.38 -12.51 22.35
CA GLU A 98 -7.86 -12.84 21.00
C GLU A 98 -6.76 -12.62 19.95
N LEU A 99 -6.04 -11.49 20.06
CA LEU A 99 -4.91 -11.19 19.18
C LEU A 99 -3.86 -12.31 19.21
N LEU A 100 -3.44 -12.72 20.41
CA LEU A 100 -2.44 -13.79 20.55
C LEU A 100 -2.96 -15.13 20.03
N GLN A 101 -4.22 -15.47 20.30
CA GLN A 101 -4.83 -16.71 19.78
C GLN A 101 -4.84 -16.76 18.24
N VAL A 102 -5.23 -15.67 17.59
CA VAL A 102 -5.26 -15.57 16.13
C VAL A 102 -3.86 -15.63 15.53
N VAL A 103 -2.89 -14.95 16.14
CA VAL A 103 -1.48 -14.96 15.70
C VAL A 103 -0.86 -16.35 15.88
N ASP A 104 -1.17 -17.04 16.99
CA ASP A 104 -0.67 -18.39 17.27
C ASP A 104 -1.30 -19.45 16.35
N ALA A 105 -2.51 -19.20 15.86
CA ALA A 105 -3.13 -19.97 14.79
C ALA A 105 -2.51 -19.69 13.39
N GLY A 106 -1.55 -18.77 13.30
CA GLY A 106 -0.74 -18.52 12.10
C GLY A 106 -1.10 -17.24 11.33
N SER A 107 -2.15 -16.50 11.72
CA SER A 107 -2.52 -15.27 11.03
C SER A 107 -1.43 -14.19 11.16
N ARG A 108 -1.08 -13.58 10.02
CA ARG A 108 -0.10 -12.47 9.94
C ARG A 108 -0.71 -11.12 9.60
N ALA A 109 -2.02 -11.08 9.42
CA ALA A 109 -2.80 -9.88 9.32
C ALA A 109 -4.08 -10.03 10.15
N VAL A 110 -4.40 -9.02 10.95
CA VAL A 110 -5.58 -9.01 11.84
C VAL A 110 -6.26 -7.65 11.75
N ALA A 111 -7.58 -7.62 11.97
CA ALA A 111 -8.34 -6.37 12.08
C ALA A 111 -8.75 -6.12 13.54
N GLY A 112 -8.96 -4.85 13.88
CA GLY A 112 -9.34 -4.44 15.22
C GLY A 112 -8.15 -4.11 16.11
N MET A 113 -8.43 -3.72 17.34
CA MET A 113 -7.45 -3.22 18.28
C MET A 113 -7.80 -3.61 19.71
N ILE A 114 -6.78 -3.75 20.56
CA ILE A 114 -6.94 -4.04 21.98
C ILE A 114 -7.68 -2.86 22.65
N THR A 115 -8.85 -3.13 23.22
CA THR A 115 -9.76 -2.14 23.82
C THR A 115 -10.09 -2.41 25.28
N ASP A 116 -9.68 -3.56 25.82
CA ASP A 116 -9.90 -3.98 27.19
C ASP A 116 -8.82 -3.48 28.17
N LYS A 117 -7.58 -3.28 27.70
CA LYS A 117 -6.46 -2.76 28.52
C LYS A 117 -5.49 -1.88 27.73
N ASP A 118 -4.71 -1.05 28.43
CA ASP A 118 -3.60 -0.30 27.81
C ASP A 118 -2.41 -1.25 27.56
N VAL A 119 -1.76 -1.11 26.41
CA VAL A 119 -0.53 -1.83 26.07
C VAL A 119 0.66 -0.98 26.52
N THR A 120 1.27 -1.36 27.65
CA THR A 120 2.33 -0.59 28.32
C THR A 120 3.73 -1.20 28.19
N GLY A 121 3.83 -2.50 27.90
CA GLY A 121 5.09 -3.23 27.75
C GLY A 121 5.51 -3.45 26.30
N ARG A 122 6.79 -3.80 26.08
CA ARG A 122 7.32 -4.12 24.75
C ARG A 122 7.14 -5.58 24.34
N GLU A 123 6.93 -6.49 25.29
CA GLU A 123 6.89 -7.94 25.02
C GLU A 123 5.90 -8.30 23.90
N LEU A 124 4.68 -7.77 23.98
CA LEU A 124 3.67 -7.95 22.94
C LEU A 124 4.16 -7.38 21.61
N ALA A 125 4.65 -6.14 21.61
CA ALA A 125 5.11 -5.48 20.40
C ALA A 125 6.27 -6.23 19.74
N ASP A 126 7.27 -6.64 20.52
CA ASP A 126 8.42 -7.40 20.07
C ASP A 126 7.99 -8.74 19.47
N ARG A 127 7.02 -9.42 20.09
CA ARG A 127 6.45 -10.67 19.55
C ARG A 127 5.77 -10.44 18.20
N LEU A 128 4.90 -9.44 18.11
CA LEU A 128 4.16 -9.13 16.88
C LEU A 128 5.11 -8.67 15.76
N HIS A 129 6.12 -7.88 16.10
CA HIS A 129 7.17 -7.44 15.18
C HIS A 129 7.98 -8.63 14.64
N ARG A 130 8.49 -9.51 15.52
CA ARG A 130 9.23 -10.72 15.12
C ARG A 130 8.43 -11.66 14.23
N LEU A 131 7.12 -11.72 14.41
CA LEU A 131 6.23 -12.58 13.62
C LEU A 131 5.76 -11.91 12.32
N ASP A 132 6.22 -10.69 12.04
CA ASP A 132 5.83 -9.88 10.89
C ASP A 132 4.32 -9.62 10.80
N VAL A 133 3.64 -9.49 11.95
CA VAL A 133 2.19 -9.26 11.99
C VAL A 133 1.86 -7.83 11.56
N VAL A 134 0.86 -7.69 10.70
CA VAL A 134 0.20 -6.42 10.38
C VAL A 134 -1.10 -6.31 11.14
N ILE A 135 -1.25 -5.27 11.96
CA ILE A 135 -2.53 -4.96 12.61
C ILE A 135 -3.23 -3.87 11.80
N VAL A 136 -4.48 -4.10 11.43
CA VAL A 136 -5.36 -3.10 10.81
C VAL A 136 -6.30 -2.59 11.90
N PRO A 137 -6.00 -1.46 12.57
CA PRO A 137 -6.66 -1.07 13.82
C PRO A 137 -8.18 -0.96 13.71
N ALA A 138 -8.67 -0.54 12.54
CA ALA A 138 -10.09 -0.35 12.25
C ALA A 138 -10.79 0.51 13.32
N LEU A 139 -10.13 1.58 13.75
CA LEU A 139 -10.58 2.47 14.82
C LEU A 139 -11.96 3.07 14.52
N SER A 140 -12.25 3.33 13.24
CA SER A 140 -13.55 3.77 12.72
C SER A 140 -14.71 2.82 13.02
N ARG A 141 -14.44 1.54 13.34
CA ARG A 141 -15.45 0.54 13.73
C ARG A 141 -15.73 0.51 15.23
N ILE A 142 -14.92 1.19 16.05
CA ILE A 142 -15.11 1.26 17.51
C ILE A 142 -16.12 2.36 17.81
N GLN A 143 -17.40 2.00 17.83
CA GLN A 143 -18.51 2.91 18.08
C GLN A 143 -19.10 2.72 19.48
N GLY A 144 -19.75 3.75 20.03
CA GLY A 144 -20.49 3.66 21.29
C GLY A 144 -19.66 3.70 22.59
N SER A 145 -18.33 3.78 22.51
CA SER A 145 -17.48 3.97 23.70
C SER A 145 -16.25 4.83 23.39
N LEU A 146 -16.30 6.11 23.80
CA LEU A 146 -15.16 7.03 23.66
C LEU A 146 -13.93 6.55 24.46
N ALA A 147 -14.16 5.91 25.61
CA ALA A 147 -13.08 5.35 26.42
C ALA A 147 -12.36 4.22 25.68
N ALA A 148 -13.10 3.31 25.04
CA ALA A 148 -12.52 2.23 24.25
C ALA A 148 -11.78 2.76 23.02
N LEU A 149 -12.36 3.73 22.29
CA LEU A 149 -11.70 4.37 21.14
C LEU A 149 -10.39 5.06 21.55
N ASN A 150 -10.40 5.84 22.63
CA ASN A 150 -9.20 6.53 23.12
C ASN A 150 -8.12 5.55 23.55
N ARG A 151 -8.50 4.43 24.18
CA ARG A 151 -7.58 3.34 24.52
C ARG A 151 -7.00 2.68 23.28
N ALA A 152 -7.83 2.34 22.30
CA ALA A 152 -7.40 1.77 21.03
C ALA A 152 -6.40 2.68 20.31
N LYS A 153 -6.68 4.00 20.24
CA LYS A 153 -5.74 5.00 19.68
C LYS A 153 -4.39 4.97 20.38
N ARG A 154 -4.37 4.99 21.73
CA ARG A 154 -3.11 4.90 22.50
C ARG A 154 -2.37 3.60 22.20
N ASN A 155 -3.08 2.48 22.14
CA ASN A 155 -2.50 1.16 21.85
C ASN A 155 -1.94 1.07 20.43
N THR A 156 -2.66 1.59 19.43
CA THR A 156 -2.18 1.71 18.04
C THR A 156 -0.87 2.47 17.99
N ALA A 157 -0.80 3.66 18.60
CA ALA A 157 0.41 4.46 18.61
C ALA A 157 1.55 3.80 19.40
N ALA A 158 1.25 3.13 20.52
CA ALA A 158 2.24 2.41 21.32
C ALA A 158 2.85 1.23 20.57
N LEU A 159 2.03 0.39 19.93
CA LEU A 159 2.49 -0.75 19.14
C LEU A 159 3.29 -0.29 17.91
N ALA A 160 2.81 0.73 17.20
CA ALA A 160 3.50 1.28 16.02
C ALA A 160 4.90 1.82 16.38
N ARG A 161 5.02 2.58 17.48
CA ARG A 161 6.32 3.09 17.96
C ARG A 161 7.30 1.98 18.35
N ASN A 162 6.80 0.79 18.67
CA ASN A 162 7.62 -0.39 18.97
C ASN A 162 7.75 -1.33 17.75
N GLY A 163 7.58 -0.81 16.53
CA GLY A 163 7.91 -1.52 15.29
C GLY A 163 6.82 -2.47 14.77
N VAL A 164 5.67 -2.56 15.43
CA VAL A 164 4.54 -3.35 14.90
C VAL A 164 3.98 -2.64 13.67
N ARG A 165 3.82 -3.39 12.58
CA ARG A 165 3.29 -2.83 11.33
C ARG A 165 1.80 -2.57 11.49
N MET A 166 1.39 -1.33 11.26
CA MET A 166 -0.04 -1.01 11.11
C MET A 166 -0.44 -1.05 9.64
N GLY A 167 -1.69 -1.38 9.36
CA GLY A 167 -2.35 -1.21 8.08
C GLY A 167 -3.50 -0.22 8.19
N LEU A 168 -3.92 0.36 7.06
CA LEU A 168 -4.99 1.34 7.02
C LEU A 168 -6.31 0.69 6.55
N ALA A 169 -7.35 0.73 7.39
CA ALA A 169 -8.61 0.05 7.13
C ALA A 169 -9.44 0.73 6.03
N ALA A 170 -10.12 -0.09 5.21
CA ALA A 170 -11.18 0.29 4.29
C ALA A 170 -12.54 -0.28 4.69
N GLY A 171 -13.60 0.21 4.04
CA GLY A 171 -14.96 -0.27 4.21
C GLY A 171 -16.00 0.84 4.38
N GLY A 172 -15.82 2.00 3.73
CA GLY A 172 -16.79 3.11 3.73
C GLY A 172 -16.50 4.23 4.75
N ALA A 173 -15.38 4.14 5.48
CA ALA A 173 -14.93 5.15 6.45
C ALA A 173 -13.40 5.37 6.37
N GLU A 174 -12.79 5.18 5.21
CA GLU A 174 -11.35 5.26 4.95
C GLU A 174 -10.76 6.58 5.44
N GLN A 175 -11.47 7.68 5.17
CA GLN A 175 -11.02 9.01 5.57
C GLN A 175 -11.04 9.19 7.09
N LEU A 176 -12.06 8.64 7.77
CA LEU A 176 -12.16 8.67 9.22
C LEU A 176 -11.06 7.82 9.86
N GLU A 177 -10.76 6.64 9.31
CA GLU A 177 -9.65 5.82 9.78
C GLU A 177 -8.31 6.59 9.72
N LEU A 178 -8.05 7.26 8.59
CA LEU A 178 -6.86 8.11 8.44
C LEU A 178 -6.83 9.21 9.50
N GLU A 179 -7.94 9.90 9.76
CA GLU A 179 -8.01 10.91 10.83
C GLU A 179 -7.69 10.31 12.19
N LEU A 180 -8.30 9.17 12.54
CA LEU A 180 -8.13 8.54 13.84
C LEU A 180 -6.68 8.07 14.07
N LEU A 181 -6.00 7.59 13.02
CA LEU A 181 -4.57 7.29 13.09
C LEU A 181 -3.73 8.56 13.30
N VAL A 182 -4.03 9.66 12.60
CA VAL A 182 -3.33 10.93 12.82
C VAL A 182 -3.56 11.43 14.25
N GLU A 183 -4.79 11.41 14.73
CA GLU A 183 -5.14 11.81 16.10
C GLU A 183 -4.59 10.86 17.18
N SER A 184 -4.19 9.64 16.83
CA SER A 184 -3.49 8.74 17.76
C SER A 184 -2.07 9.21 18.08
N GLY A 185 -1.55 10.17 17.29
CA GLY A 185 -0.16 10.62 17.37
C GLY A 185 0.82 9.69 16.65
N MET A 186 0.33 8.86 15.73
CA MET A 186 1.17 8.02 14.89
C MET A 186 1.96 8.89 13.89
N PRO A 187 3.28 8.68 13.72
CA PRO A 187 4.08 9.46 12.78
C PRO A 187 3.57 9.35 11.34
N SER A 188 3.64 10.45 10.58
CA SER A 188 3.18 10.47 9.18
C SER A 188 3.85 9.40 8.31
N SER A 189 5.16 9.15 8.51
CA SER A 189 5.90 8.10 7.81
C SER A 189 5.30 6.71 8.04
N GLU A 190 4.90 6.41 9.26
CA GLU A 190 4.28 5.14 9.61
C GLU A 190 2.85 5.02 9.07
N ILE A 191 2.08 6.12 9.04
CA ILE A 191 0.76 6.15 8.40
C ILE A 191 0.88 5.93 6.90
N ILE A 192 1.88 6.51 6.24
CA ILE A 192 2.15 6.28 4.82
C ILE A 192 2.46 4.80 4.56
N ARG A 193 3.30 4.17 5.39
CA ARG A 193 3.59 2.71 5.30
C ARG A 193 2.34 1.88 5.54
N ALA A 194 1.50 2.28 6.50
CA ALA A 194 0.20 1.64 6.77
C ALA A 194 -0.73 1.69 5.55
N ALA A 195 -0.72 2.82 4.85
CA ALA A 195 -1.50 3.05 3.65
C ALA A 195 -0.87 2.46 2.37
N THR A 196 0.35 1.89 2.42
CA THR A 196 1.09 1.43 1.22
C THR A 196 1.66 0.04 1.43
N SER A 197 2.92 -0.09 1.84
CA SER A 197 3.64 -1.37 1.92
C SER A 197 2.97 -2.35 2.87
N ASN A 198 2.52 -1.88 4.03
CA ASN A 198 1.90 -2.75 5.03
C ASN A 198 0.49 -3.17 4.61
N GLY A 199 -0.25 -2.28 3.92
CA GLY A 199 -1.54 -2.61 3.33
C GLY A 199 -1.42 -3.69 2.26
N ALA A 200 -0.43 -3.57 1.36
CA ALA A 200 -0.12 -4.61 0.39
C ALA A 200 0.29 -5.92 1.06
N LEU A 201 1.07 -5.87 2.14
CA LEU A 201 1.46 -7.06 2.90
C LEU A 201 0.23 -7.75 3.53
N ALA A 202 -0.65 -6.99 4.19
CA ALA A 202 -1.87 -7.53 4.78
C ALA A 202 -2.82 -8.15 3.74
N ALA A 203 -2.83 -7.60 2.51
CA ALA A 203 -3.62 -8.11 1.40
C ALA A 203 -2.95 -9.27 0.63
N GLY A 204 -1.73 -9.69 0.99
CA GLY A 204 -0.99 -10.73 0.26
C GLY A 204 -0.44 -10.27 -1.11
N ARG A 205 -0.27 -8.96 -1.31
CA ARG A 205 0.12 -8.32 -2.59
C ARG A 205 1.48 -7.61 -2.54
N ALA A 206 2.25 -7.80 -1.48
CA ALA A 206 3.53 -7.10 -1.28
C ALA A 206 4.58 -7.37 -2.37
N THR A 207 4.47 -8.48 -3.11
CA THR A 207 5.35 -8.81 -4.24
C THR A 207 5.05 -7.98 -5.48
N GLU A 208 3.84 -7.44 -5.61
CA GLU A 208 3.38 -6.75 -6.81
C GLU A 208 3.01 -5.28 -6.58
N ALA A 209 2.78 -4.86 -5.33
CA ALA A 209 2.26 -3.55 -4.96
C ALA A 209 2.80 -3.04 -3.61
N GLY A 210 2.41 -1.83 -3.23
CA GLY A 210 2.68 -1.22 -1.93
C GLY A 210 4.01 -0.45 -1.84
N THR A 211 4.89 -0.60 -2.82
CA THR A 211 6.14 0.18 -2.92
C THR A 211 6.46 0.51 -4.39
N ILE A 212 7.26 1.55 -4.62
CA ILE A 212 7.76 1.92 -5.95
C ILE A 212 9.11 1.25 -6.16
N GLU A 213 9.08 0.02 -6.67
CA GLU A 213 10.29 -0.78 -6.93
C GLU A 213 10.23 -1.42 -8.33
N PRO A 214 11.38 -1.64 -8.99
CA PRO A 214 11.43 -2.34 -10.27
C PRO A 214 10.69 -3.69 -10.23
N GLY A 215 9.88 -3.94 -11.26
CA GLY A 215 9.08 -5.16 -11.38
C GLY A 215 7.70 -5.10 -10.73
N LYS A 216 7.40 -4.12 -9.86
CA LYS A 216 6.05 -3.93 -9.31
C LYS A 216 5.12 -3.21 -10.29
N TYR A 217 3.82 -3.31 -10.04
CA TYR A 217 2.82 -2.58 -10.84
C TYR A 217 2.97 -1.07 -10.62
N ALA A 218 2.81 -0.31 -11.70
CA ALA A 218 2.79 1.15 -11.68
C ALA A 218 1.42 1.65 -11.22
N ASP A 219 1.08 1.37 -9.96
CA ASP A 219 -0.05 1.95 -9.23
C ASP A 219 0.50 3.08 -8.36
N LEU A 220 0.33 4.33 -8.81
CA LEU A 220 1.02 5.51 -8.25
C LEU A 220 0.03 6.63 -7.95
N ILE A 221 0.41 7.54 -7.05
CA ILE A 221 -0.29 8.82 -6.85
C ILE A 221 0.71 9.96 -6.81
N LEU A 222 0.31 11.10 -7.40
CA LEU A 222 0.99 12.38 -7.27
C LEU A 222 0.21 13.27 -6.31
N LEU A 223 0.87 13.77 -5.29
CA LEU A 223 0.29 14.65 -4.28
C LEU A 223 0.80 16.09 -4.45
N SER A 224 -0.08 17.08 -4.29
CA SER A 224 0.27 18.51 -4.30
C SER A 224 0.81 19.04 -2.97
N ALA A 225 0.89 18.20 -1.93
CA ALA A 225 1.46 18.58 -0.65
C ALA A 225 2.19 17.40 0.01
N ASN A 226 3.17 17.72 0.85
CA ASN A 226 4.05 16.74 1.47
C ASN A 226 3.29 15.88 2.50
N PRO A 227 3.13 14.56 2.29
CA PRO A 227 2.47 13.71 3.28
C PRO A 227 3.34 13.42 4.51
N LEU A 228 4.66 13.67 4.47
CA LEU A 228 5.52 13.51 5.64
C LEU A 228 5.35 14.63 6.67
N ASP A 229 5.06 15.85 6.22
CA ASP A 229 4.73 16.98 7.11
C ASP A 229 3.39 16.74 7.80
N ASN A 230 2.43 16.17 7.07
CA ASN A 230 1.10 15.84 7.59
C ASN A 230 0.45 14.74 6.75
N ALA A 231 0.19 13.57 7.32
CA ALA A 231 -0.42 12.45 6.61
C ALA A 231 -1.82 12.75 6.04
N ARG A 232 -2.52 13.80 6.49
CA ARG A 232 -3.77 14.26 5.86
C ARG A 232 -3.58 14.67 4.39
N ASN A 233 -2.36 15.05 4.00
CA ASN A 233 -2.03 15.37 2.62
C ASN A 233 -2.14 14.16 1.67
N LEU A 234 -2.28 12.92 2.19
CA LEU A 234 -2.65 11.75 1.38
C LEU A 234 -3.99 11.92 0.61
N ARG A 235 -4.84 12.88 1.01
CA ARG A 235 -6.08 13.23 0.29
C ARG A 235 -5.88 14.24 -0.85
N LYS A 236 -4.72 14.90 -0.93
CA LYS A 236 -4.44 15.94 -1.94
C LYS A 236 -3.87 15.33 -3.21
N VAL A 237 -4.61 14.36 -3.76
CA VAL A 237 -4.21 13.62 -4.96
C VAL A 237 -4.53 14.45 -6.20
N GLU A 238 -3.50 14.77 -6.98
CA GLU A 238 -3.63 15.50 -8.24
C GLU A 238 -3.84 14.55 -9.42
N LYS A 239 -3.08 13.44 -9.41
CA LYS A 239 -3.17 12.39 -10.42
C LYS A 239 -3.00 11.04 -9.77
N LYS A 240 -3.71 10.06 -10.32
CA LYS A 240 -3.57 8.66 -9.96
C LYS A 240 -3.20 7.86 -11.19
N MET A 241 -2.23 6.97 -11.06
CA MET A 241 -1.91 5.98 -12.07
C MET A 241 -2.41 4.62 -11.60
N VAL A 242 -3.03 3.87 -12.52
CA VAL A 242 -3.42 2.48 -12.29
C VAL A 242 -2.80 1.66 -13.40
N ARG A 243 -1.92 0.72 -13.03
CA ARG A 243 -1.22 -0.17 -13.97
C ARG A 243 -0.61 0.56 -15.16
N GLY A 244 0.11 1.65 -14.91
CA GLY A 244 0.80 2.42 -15.95
C GLY A 244 -0.02 3.50 -16.63
N GLU A 245 -1.33 3.53 -16.42
CA GLU A 245 -2.23 4.46 -17.10
C GLU A 245 -2.71 5.57 -16.15
N TRP A 246 -2.58 6.83 -16.60
CA TRP A 246 -3.03 7.99 -15.82
C TRP A 246 -4.56 8.08 -15.82
N THR A 247 -5.10 8.36 -14.64
CA THR A 247 -6.51 8.63 -14.38
C THR A 247 -6.64 9.95 -13.63
N LEU A 248 -7.71 10.68 -13.89
CA LEU A 248 -8.05 11.85 -13.07
C LEU A 248 -8.46 11.36 -11.69
N ALA A 249 -7.91 11.97 -10.65
CA ALA A 249 -8.41 11.76 -9.30
C ALA A 249 -9.85 12.32 -9.22
N LYS A 250 -10.80 11.50 -8.77
CA LYS A 250 -12.16 11.93 -8.42
C LYS A 250 -12.23 12.21 -6.93
#